data_AF-A0A969B595-F1
#
_entry.id   AF-A0A969B595-F1
#
_cell.length_a   1.000
_cell.length_b   1.000
_cell.length_c   1.000
_cell.angle_alpha   90.00
_cell.angle_beta   90.00
_cell.angle_gamma   90.00
#
_symmetry.space_group_name_H-M   'P 1'
#
loop_
_entity.id
_entity.type
_entity.pdbx_description
1 polymer ?
#
loop_
_entity_poly.entity_id
_entity_poly.type
_entity_poly.pdbx_seq_one_letter_code
_entity_poly.pdbx_strand_id
1 'polypeptide(L)'
;MMKESRIEGEKLKELLKSFPRRMENLPKVRLIVVGDIGLDEYVLGDVRRISPEAPVPVLEVQSQDSRLGLAANVAQNVSSLGGIAHLVAVVGADGAADELRAKLKSAEVSPEHLIVDPSRPTTRKLRVMSGPHHIVRVDFEHKQYLSEAVEQALVQK
;
A
#
# COMPACT_ATOMS: atom_id res chain seq x y z
N MET A 1 21.35 -6.34 -3.76
CA MET A 1 22.40 -5.35 -4.09
C MET A 1 21.72 -4.16 -4.77
N MET A 2 21.20 -3.20 -3.98
CA MET A 2 20.60 -1.98 -4.53
C MET A 2 21.75 -1.05 -4.92
N LYS A 3 21.85 -0.69 -6.21
CA LYS A 3 22.75 0.38 -6.64
C LYS A 3 22.22 1.68 -6.04
N GLU A 4 22.99 2.31 -5.15
CA GLU A 4 22.74 3.69 -4.75
C GLU A 4 22.84 4.58 -5.99
N SER A 5 21.69 4.95 -6.55
CA SER A 5 21.60 6.06 -7.50
C SER A 5 21.76 7.37 -6.72
N ARG A 6 22.98 7.65 -6.26
CA ARG A 6 23.31 8.91 -5.58
C ARG A 6 23.24 10.04 -6.60
N ILE A 7 22.38 11.02 -6.34
CA ILE A 7 22.32 12.24 -7.15
C ILE A 7 23.56 13.06 -6.81
N GLU A 8 24.44 13.28 -7.79
CA GLU A 8 25.65 14.09 -7.64
C GLU A 8 25.32 15.57 -7.37
N GLY A 9 26.29 16.30 -6.79
CA GLY A 9 26.08 17.64 -6.23
C GLY A 9 25.49 18.68 -7.20
N GLU A 10 25.95 18.73 -8.45
CA GLU A 10 25.43 19.70 -9.44
C GLU A 10 24.01 19.34 -9.89
N LYS A 11 23.73 18.06 -10.10
CA LYS A 11 22.39 17.58 -10.47
C LYS A 11 21.38 17.79 -9.34
N LEU A 12 21.82 17.64 -8.09
CA LEU A 12 20.99 17.95 -6.92
C LEU A 12 20.70 19.46 -6.83
N LYS A 13 21.71 20.31 -7.04
CA LYS A 13 21.50 21.77 -7.06
C LYS A 13 20.52 22.18 -8.15
N GLU A 14 20.61 21.61 -9.34
CA GLU A 14 19.67 21.88 -10.44
C GLU A 14 18.25 21.40 -10.12
N LEU A 15 18.13 20.20 -9.54
CA LEU A 15 16.85 19.68 -9.09
C LEU A 15 16.22 20.60 -8.04
N LEU A 16 16.98 21.00 -7.02
CA LEU A 16 16.50 21.90 -5.96
C LEU A 16 16.09 23.28 -6.50
N LYS A 17 16.82 23.82 -7.49
CA LYS A 17 16.45 25.08 -8.16
C LYS A 17 15.13 24.96 -8.92
N SER A 18 14.88 23.82 -9.57
CA SER A 18 13.66 23.60 -10.36
C SER A 18 12.48 23.04 -9.54
N PHE A 19 12.74 22.53 -8.33
CA PHE A 19 11.75 21.84 -7.50
C PHE A 19 10.52 22.70 -7.17
N PRO A 20 10.63 23.97 -6.73
CA PRO A 20 9.45 24.78 -6.42
C PRO A 20 8.51 24.91 -7.63
N ARG A 21 9.06 25.21 -8.81
CA ARG A 21 8.31 25.31 -10.06
C ARG A 21 7.67 23.98 -10.48
N ARG A 22 8.32 22.85 -10.20
CA ARG A 22 7.73 21.51 -10.45
C ARG A 22 6.56 21.26 -9.50
N MET A 23 6.70 21.61 -8.22
CA MET A 23 5.64 21.48 -7.21
C MET A 23 4.40 22.32 -7.55
N GLU A 24 4.58 23.56 -8.05
CA GLU A 24 3.47 24.42 -8.48
C GLU A 24 2.60 23.80 -9.60
N ASN A 25 3.16 22.88 -10.39
CA ASN A 25 2.44 22.24 -11.49
C ASN A 25 1.79 20.91 -11.08
N LEU A 26 2.14 20.31 -9.94
CA LEU A 26 1.60 19.03 -9.50
C LEU A 26 0.07 19.01 -9.36
N PRO A 27 -0.61 20.08 -8.89
CA PRO A 27 -2.07 20.13 -8.86
C PRO A 27 -2.76 19.96 -10.23
N LYS A 28 -2.03 20.15 -11.33
CA LYS A 28 -2.53 19.96 -12.69
C LYS A 28 -2.20 18.57 -13.24
N VAL A 29 -1.34 17.82 -12.56
CA VAL A 29 -0.91 16.48 -12.99
C VAL A 29 -1.99 15.48 -12.60
N ARG A 30 -2.50 14.79 -13.62
CA ARG A 30 -3.40 13.66 -13.48
C ARG A 30 -2.68 12.40 -13.90
N LEU A 31 -2.70 11.38 -13.05
CA LEU A 31 -2.03 10.10 -13.26
C LEU A 31 -3.03 8.97 -13.03
N ILE A 32 -2.92 7.92 -13.82
CA ILE A 32 -3.63 6.66 -13.57
C ILE A 32 -2.62 5.72 -12.92
N VAL A 33 -2.97 5.18 -11.75
CA VAL A 33 -2.24 4.14 -11.06
C VAL A 33 -3.02 2.84 -11.25
N VAL A 34 -2.44 1.88 -11.96
CA VAL A 34 -3.02 0.55 -12.18
C VAL A 34 -2.12 -0.48 -11.53
N GLY A 35 -2.69 -1.36 -10.70
CA GLY A 35 -1.94 -2.47 -10.13
C GLY A 35 -2.59 -3.08 -8.90
N ASP A 36 -1.84 -3.97 -8.25
CA ASP A 36 -2.30 -4.60 -7.01
C ASP A 36 -2.45 -3.58 -5.90
N ILE A 37 -3.50 -3.77 -5.11
CA ILE A 37 -3.86 -2.86 -4.02
C ILE A 37 -4.06 -3.67 -2.74
N GLY A 38 -3.76 -3.08 -1.59
CA GLY A 38 -3.90 -3.78 -0.33
C GLY A 38 -3.56 -2.94 0.88
N LEU A 39 -3.61 -3.60 2.04
CA LEU A 39 -3.22 -3.02 3.33
C LEU A 39 -1.87 -3.60 3.78
N ASP A 40 -0.97 -2.72 4.17
CA ASP A 40 0.20 -3.07 4.96
C ASP A 40 -0.19 -2.98 6.45
N GLU A 41 -0.29 -4.12 7.11
CA GLU A 41 -0.73 -4.22 8.51
C GLU A 41 0.45 -4.49 9.43
N TYR A 42 0.38 -3.96 10.64
CA TYR A 42 1.43 -4.02 11.64
C TYR A 42 0.84 -4.42 12.97
N VAL A 43 1.38 -5.47 13.57
CA VAL A 43 1.15 -5.85 14.97
C VAL A 43 2.47 -5.68 15.70
N LEU A 44 2.51 -4.71 16.60
CA LEU A 44 3.69 -4.37 17.40
C LEU A 44 3.49 -4.88 18.83
N GLY A 45 4.52 -5.50 19.39
CA GLY A 45 4.50 -5.99 20.76
C GLY A 45 5.87 -6.38 21.27
N ASP A 46 5.91 -6.97 22.46
CA ASP A 46 7.14 -7.51 23.06
C ASP A 46 7.10 -9.03 23.07
N VAL A 47 8.25 -9.67 22.80
CA VAL A 47 8.45 -11.11 23.04
C VAL A 47 9.21 -11.28 24.35
N ARG A 48 8.52 -11.78 25.38
CA ARG A 48 9.11 -11.97 26.73
C ARG A 48 9.32 -13.43 27.10
N ARG A 49 8.71 -14.36 26.37
CA ARG A 49 8.75 -15.79 26.64
C ARG A 49 8.55 -16.62 25.38
N ILE A 50 8.92 -17.90 25.49
CA ILE A 50 8.59 -18.95 24.53
C ILE A 50 7.31 -19.66 24.98
N SER A 51 6.49 -20.11 24.04
CA SER A 51 5.28 -20.86 24.34
C SER A 51 5.62 -22.19 25.01
N PRO A 52 4.89 -22.61 26.06
CA PRO A 52 5.04 -23.95 26.63
C PRO A 52 4.47 -25.06 25.72
N GLU A 53 3.65 -24.70 24.72
CA GLU A 53 2.98 -25.63 23.82
C GLU A 53 3.83 -25.99 22.58
N ALA A 54 4.68 -25.06 22.14
CA ALA A 54 5.56 -25.24 20.99
C ALA A 54 6.77 -24.29 21.10
N PRO A 55 7.92 -24.60 20.47
CA PRO A 55 9.13 -23.75 20.53
C PRO A 55 8.99 -22.50 19.64
N VAL A 56 7.98 -21.66 19.92
CA VAL A 56 7.66 -20.43 19.20
C VAL A 56 7.55 -19.25 20.17
N PRO A 57 7.96 -18.03 19.77
CA PRO A 57 7.83 -16.84 20.61
C PRO A 57 6.37 -16.46 20.83
N VAL A 58 6.04 -15.99 22.04
CA VAL A 58 4.74 -15.39 22.34
C VAL A 58 4.88 -13.87 22.27
N LEU A 59 4.16 -13.24 21.36
CA LEU A 59 4.08 -11.78 21.26
C LEU A 59 2.95 -11.24 22.15
N GLU A 60 3.28 -10.37 23.09
CA GLU A 60 2.31 -9.56 23.83
C GLU A 60 2.03 -8.28 23.05
N VAL A 61 0.86 -8.21 22.39
CA VAL A 61 0.48 -7.10 21.50
C VAL A 61 0.32 -5.81 22.30
N GLN A 62 0.97 -4.75 21.84
CA GLN A 62 0.87 -3.40 22.39
C GLN A 62 0.06 -2.48 21.48
N SER A 63 0.23 -2.60 20.17
CA SER A 63 -0.50 -1.77 19.21
C SER A 63 -0.67 -2.48 17.87
N GLN A 64 -1.66 -2.01 17.13
CA GLN A 64 -1.95 -2.45 15.77
C GLN A 64 -2.18 -1.22 14.90
N ASP A 65 -1.64 -1.23 13.69
CA ASP A 65 -1.80 -0.17 12.71
C ASP A 65 -1.92 -0.78 11.31
N SER A 66 -2.54 -0.06 10.40
CA SER A 66 -2.75 -0.48 9.02
C SER A 66 -2.61 0.72 8.09
N ARG A 67 -1.94 0.51 6.96
CA ARG A 67 -1.60 1.56 6.02
C ARG A 67 -1.98 1.15 4.61
N LEU A 68 -2.21 2.13 3.75
CA LEU A 68 -2.35 1.88 2.32
C LEU A 68 -1.03 1.29 1.80
N GLY A 69 -1.10 0.11 1.20
CA GLY A 69 0.05 -0.58 0.61
C GLY A 69 -0.05 -0.64 -0.91
N LEU A 70 1.02 -1.12 -1.55
CA LEU A 70 1.05 -1.40 -2.99
C LEU A 70 0.64 -0.15 -3.83
N ALA A 71 -0.22 -0.30 -4.84
CA ALA A 71 -0.70 0.79 -5.67
C ALA A 71 -1.43 1.89 -4.88
N ALA A 72 -2.09 1.55 -3.76
CA ALA A 72 -2.76 2.56 -2.92
C ALA A 72 -1.75 3.51 -2.26
N ASN A 73 -0.59 3.02 -1.84
CA ASN A 73 0.48 3.87 -1.31
C ASN A 73 1.01 4.83 -2.39
N VAL A 74 1.13 4.35 -3.64
CA VAL A 74 1.55 5.18 -4.77
C VAL A 74 0.53 6.30 -5.01
N ALA A 75 -0.77 5.98 -5.05
CA ALA A 75 -1.83 6.98 -5.20
C ALA A 75 -1.86 7.98 -4.03
N GLN A 76 -1.67 7.51 -2.79
CA GLN A 76 -1.57 8.36 -1.60
C GLN A 76 -0.39 9.34 -1.72
N ASN A 77 0.78 8.88 -2.15
CA ASN A 77 1.94 9.77 -2.32
C ASN A 77 1.68 10.85 -3.38
N VAL A 78 1.05 10.50 -4.51
CA VAL A 78 0.66 11.48 -5.54
C VAL A 78 -0.30 12.52 -4.96
N SER A 79 -1.34 12.07 -4.25
CA SER A 79 -2.32 12.93 -3.59
C SER A 79 -1.66 13.89 -2.58
N SER A 80 -0.77 13.37 -1.73
CA SER A 80 -0.07 14.17 -0.71
C SER A 80 0.83 15.28 -1.28
N LEU A 81 1.26 15.15 -2.54
CA LEU A 81 2.04 16.16 -3.25
C LEU A 81 1.15 17.16 -4.01
N GLY A 82 -0.18 17.07 -3.84
CA GLY A 82 -1.19 17.89 -4.49
C GLY A 82 -1.63 17.39 -5.85
N GLY A 83 -1.10 16.28 -6.36
CA GLY A 83 -1.49 15.70 -7.64
C GLY A 83 -2.81 14.91 -7.57
N ILE A 84 -3.36 14.57 -8.73
CA ILE A 84 -4.61 13.79 -8.83
C ILE A 84 -4.27 12.37 -9.30
N ALA A 85 -4.58 11.38 -8.47
CA ALA A 85 -4.41 9.96 -8.78
C ALA A 85 -5.75 9.26 -9.01
N HIS A 86 -5.94 8.70 -10.21
CA HIS A 86 -7.01 7.75 -10.50
C HIS A 86 -6.50 6.34 -10.26
N LEU A 87 -7.01 5.68 -9.22
CA LEU A 87 -6.54 4.36 -8.80
C LEU A 87 -7.46 3.27 -9.32
N VAL A 88 -6.96 2.46 -10.26
CA VAL A 88 -7.69 1.32 -10.84
C VAL A 88 -7.07 0.03 -10.31
N ALA A 89 -7.86 -0.76 -9.58
CA ALA A 89 -7.40 -2.00 -8.97
C ALA A 89 -8.56 -2.94 -8.63
N VAL A 90 -8.24 -4.19 -8.28
CA VAL A 90 -9.21 -5.20 -7.84
C VAL A 90 -9.12 -5.40 -6.34
N VAL A 91 -10.27 -5.46 -5.67
CA VAL A 91 -10.40 -5.79 -4.25
C VAL A 91 -11.35 -6.97 -4.05
N GLY A 92 -11.27 -7.62 -2.90
CA GLY A 92 -12.23 -8.63 -2.48
C GLY A 92 -13.57 -8.02 -2.05
N ALA A 93 -14.51 -8.90 -1.70
CA ALA A 93 -15.76 -8.55 -1.03
C ALA A 93 -15.65 -8.82 0.49
N ASP A 94 -14.76 -8.10 1.16
CA ASP A 94 -14.40 -8.34 2.56
C ASP A 94 -14.16 -7.03 3.34
N GLY A 95 -14.08 -7.13 4.67
CA GLY A 95 -13.88 -5.96 5.54
C GLY A 95 -12.56 -5.22 5.31
N ALA A 96 -11.56 -5.88 4.72
CA ALA A 96 -10.32 -5.23 4.34
C ALA A 96 -10.51 -4.29 3.14
N ALA A 97 -11.41 -4.63 2.20
CA ALA A 97 -11.82 -3.70 1.14
C ALA A 97 -12.51 -2.46 1.72
N ASP A 98 -13.36 -2.62 2.73
CA ASP A 98 -14.07 -1.50 3.38
C ASP A 98 -13.10 -0.56 4.08
N GLU A 99 -12.16 -1.11 4.86
CA GLU A 99 -11.11 -0.34 5.51
C GLU A 99 -10.22 0.39 4.50
N LEU A 100 -9.84 -0.29 3.41
CA LEU A 100 -9.05 0.29 2.34
C LEU A 100 -9.77 1.47 1.69
N ARG A 101 -11.07 1.35 1.40
CA ARG A 101 -11.90 2.44 0.86
C ARG A 101 -11.96 3.62 1.84
N ALA A 102 -12.09 3.38 3.14
CA ALA A 102 -12.08 4.44 4.14
C ALA A 102 -10.73 5.18 4.16
N LYS A 103 -9.61 4.46 4.15
CA LYS A 103 -8.26 5.06 4.15
C LYS A 103 -7.97 5.83 2.85
N LEU A 104 -8.42 5.33 1.70
CA LEU A 104 -8.29 6.04 0.42
C LEU A 104 -9.00 7.39 0.47
N LYS A 105 -10.25 7.43 0.98
CA LYS A 105 -11.00 8.67 1.15
C LYS A 105 -10.30 9.65 2.09
N SER A 106 -9.78 9.17 3.21
CA SER A 106 -8.98 10.00 4.13
C SER A 106 -7.68 10.53 3.53
N ALA A 107 -7.14 9.84 2.51
CA ALA A 107 -5.97 10.25 1.75
C ALA A 107 -6.33 11.07 0.49
N GLU A 108 -7.58 11.51 0.34
CA GLU A 108 -8.08 12.26 -0.82
C GLU A 108 -7.92 11.52 -2.17
N VAL A 109 -7.90 10.18 -2.13
CA VAL A 109 -7.87 9.32 -3.33
C VAL A 109 -9.25 8.71 -3.55
N SER A 110 -9.82 8.87 -4.75
CA SER A 110 -11.14 8.30 -5.05
C SER A 110 -11.08 6.77 -5.19
N PRO A 111 -11.98 6.02 -4.51
CA PRO A 111 -12.09 4.56 -4.65
C PRO A 111 -13.07 4.11 -5.77
N GLU A 112 -13.51 5.00 -6.65
CA GLU A 112 -14.57 4.76 -7.65
C GLU A 112 -14.19 3.76 -8.77
N HIS A 113 -12.89 3.60 -9.03
CA HIS A 113 -12.38 2.68 -10.03
C HIS A 113 -11.91 1.34 -9.43
N LEU A 114 -12.28 1.03 -8.18
CA LEU A 114 -12.03 -0.28 -7.59
C LEU A 114 -13.08 -1.30 -8.05
N ILE A 115 -12.62 -2.38 -8.68
CA ILE A 115 -13.44 -3.52 -9.10
C ILE A 115 -13.50 -4.52 -7.96
N VAL A 116 -14.71 -5.01 -7.64
CA VAL A 116 -14.90 -6.04 -6.60
C VAL A 116 -14.92 -7.41 -7.25
N ASP A 117 -14.04 -8.30 -6.80
CA ASP A 117 -14.00 -9.72 -7.16
C ASP A 117 -14.20 -10.57 -5.89
N PRO A 118 -15.41 -11.13 -5.66
CA PRO A 118 -15.68 -11.91 -4.45
C PRO A 118 -14.95 -13.26 -4.42
N SER A 119 -14.32 -13.69 -5.53
CA SER A 119 -13.58 -14.96 -5.59
C SER A 119 -12.17 -14.88 -5.00
N ARG A 120 -11.71 -13.68 -4.61
CA ARG A 120 -10.40 -13.45 -3.98
C ARG A 120 -10.50 -12.53 -2.76
N PRO A 121 -9.60 -12.70 -1.78
CA PRO A 121 -9.49 -11.75 -0.68
C PRO A 121 -8.82 -10.45 -1.16
N THR A 122 -9.12 -9.33 -0.49
CA THR A 122 -8.32 -8.11 -0.58
C THR A 122 -6.92 -8.37 -0.04
N THR A 123 -5.89 -7.95 -0.77
CA THR A 123 -4.50 -8.21 -0.39
C THR A 123 -4.17 -7.54 0.94
N ARG A 124 -3.63 -8.32 1.88
CA ARG A 124 -3.09 -7.80 3.14
C ARG A 124 -1.71 -8.37 3.41
N LYS A 125 -0.82 -7.53 3.92
CA LYS A 125 0.55 -7.87 4.29
C LYS A 125 0.74 -7.58 5.77
N LEU A 126 0.46 -8.56 6.62
CA LEU A 126 0.59 -8.43 8.07
C LEU A 126 2.03 -8.67 8.51
N ARG A 127 2.62 -7.67 9.16
CA ARG A 127 3.95 -7.72 9.75
C ARG A 127 3.81 -7.77 11.26
N VAL A 128 4.26 -8.87 11.84
CA VAL A 128 4.32 -9.07 13.29
C VAL A 128 5.73 -8.73 13.75
N MET A 129 5.86 -7.76 14.65
CA MET A 129 7.15 -7.13 14.97
C MET A 129 7.36 -6.98 16.48
N SER A 130 8.62 -7.06 16.91
CA SER A 130 9.09 -6.73 18.26
C SER A 130 10.26 -5.77 18.17
N GLY A 131 10.06 -4.53 18.62
CA GLY A 131 11.01 -3.44 18.37
C GLY A 131 11.29 -3.27 16.87
N PRO A 132 12.56 -3.19 16.43
CA PRO A 132 12.92 -3.08 15.00
C PRO A 132 12.86 -4.43 14.25
N HIS A 133 12.59 -5.55 14.94
CA HIS A 133 12.71 -6.88 14.36
C HIS A 133 11.36 -7.39 13.85
N HIS A 134 11.36 -7.90 12.62
CA HIS A 134 10.26 -8.68 12.08
C HIS A 134 10.33 -10.12 12.62
N ILE A 135 9.26 -10.57 13.28
CA ILE A 135 9.12 -11.95 13.73
C ILE A 135 8.58 -12.80 12.59
N VAL A 136 7.46 -12.38 12.01
CA VAL A 136 6.83 -13.08 10.88
C VAL A 136 6.08 -12.09 10.00
N ARG A 137 5.95 -12.44 8.72
CA ARG A 137 5.02 -11.80 7.80
C ARG A 137 3.98 -12.81 7.34
N VAL A 138 2.72 -12.41 7.39
CA VAL A 138 1.57 -13.19 6.93
C VAL A 138 0.95 -12.46 5.74
N ASP A 139 0.97 -13.11 4.58
CA ASP A 139 0.45 -12.56 3.34
C ASP A 139 -0.93 -13.20 3.07
N PHE A 140 -1.99 -12.38 3.10
CA PHE A 140 -3.32 -12.77 2.66
C PHE A 140 -3.49 -12.29 1.23
N GLU A 141 -3.28 -13.17 0.26
CA GLU A 141 -3.35 -12.81 -1.16
C GLU A 141 -3.74 -14.01 -2.01
N HIS A 142 -4.29 -13.74 -3.19
CA HIS A 142 -4.51 -14.75 -4.23
C HIS A 142 -3.66 -14.42 -5.46
N LYS A 143 -2.73 -15.32 -5.80
CA LYS A 143 -1.72 -15.11 -6.87
C LYS A 143 -2.19 -15.56 -8.25
N GLN A 144 -3.41 -16.09 -8.38
CA GLN A 144 -3.95 -16.48 -9.67
C GLN A 144 -4.36 -15.24 -10.46
N TYR A 145 -4.25 -15.34 -11.79
CA TYR A 145 -4.71 -14.32 -12.71
C TYR A 145 -6.19 -13.98 -12.48
N LEU A 146 -6.58 -12.80 -12.94
CA LEU A 146 -7.97 -12.37 -12.92
C LEU A 146 -8.77 -13.28 -13.87
N SER A 147 -10.05 -13.46 -13.58
CA SER A 147 -10.95 -14.06 -14.57
C SER A 147 -11.12 -13.09 -15.73
N GLU A 148 -11.39 -13.58 -16.93
CA GLU A 148 -11.62 -12.76 -18.12
C GLU A 148 -12.68 -11.67 -17.87
N ALA A 149 -13.75 -12.01 -17.14
CA ALA A 149 -14.79 -11.06 -16.76
C ALA A 149 -14.26 -9.88 -15.92
N VAL A 150 -13.37 -10.14 -14.96
CA VAL A 150 -12.78 -9.11 -14.10
C VAL A 150 -11.73 -8.30 -14.87
N GLU A 151 -10.95 -8.93 -15.75
CA GLU A 151 -10.01 -8.23 -16.64
C GLU A 151 -10.74 -7.24 -17.55
N GLN A 152 -11.83 -7.66 -18.18
CA GLN A 152 -12.65 -6.79 -19.02
C GLN A 152 -13.25 -5.62 -18.22
N ALA A 153 -13.73 -5.88 -16.99
CA ALA A 153 -14.23 -4.82 -16.12
C ALA A 153 -13.14 -3.81 -15.73
N LEU A 154 -11.90 -4.26 -15.57
CA LEU A 154 -10.75 -3.42 -15.27
C LEU A 154 -10.36 -2.53 -16.46
N VAL A 155 -10.33 -3.08 -17.67
CA VAL A 155 -9.98 -2.36 -18.91
C VAL A 155 -11.01 -1.27 -19.27
N GLN A 156 -12.25 -1.39 -18.79
CA GLN A 156 -13.33 -0.41 -19.04
C GLN A 156 -13.33 0.79 -18.06
N LYS A 157 -12.40 0.86 -17.11
CA LYS A 157 -12.27 1.96 -16.15
C LYS A 157 -11.36 3.08 -16.65
#